data_AF-A0A1V1P5I8-F1
#
_entry.id   AF-A0A1V1P5I8-F1
#
_cell.length_a   1.000
_cell.length_b   1.000
_cell.length_c   1.000
_cell.angle_alpha   90.00
_cell.angle_beta   90.00
_cell.angle_gamma   90.00
#
_symmetry.space_group_name_H-M   'P 1'
#
loop_
_entity.id
_entity.type
_entity.pdbx_description
1 polymer ?
#
loop_
_entity_poly.entity_id
_entity_poly.type
_entity_poly.pdbx_seq_one_letter_code
_entity_poly.pdbx_strand_id
1 'polypeptide(L)'
;MRDSIKRAIGETVQDMLNSEFETSFTKKELDLLGITIPEIKLTTYQIKSIRKKMNLSQMVFAKLLNVSPSSIRQWEQGKRKPTGPTKILYELLDKSPNLLDHRLSVT
;
A
#
# COMPACT_ATOMS: atom_id res chain seq x y z
N MET A 1 22.24 14.16 -11.91
CA MET A 1 21.08 14.60 -12.72
C MET A 1 20.34 15.68 -11.93
N ARG A 2 20.00 16.82 -12.54
CA ARG A 2 19.29 17.92 -11.86
C ARG A 2 17.87 17.47 -11.49
N ASP A 3 17.33 17.93 -10.36
CA ASP A 3 16.01 17.52 -9.86
C ASP A 3 14.86 17.84 -10.83
N SER A 4 15.00 18.89 -11.64
CA SER A 4 14.04 19.23 -12.69
C SER A 4 13.91 18.13 -13.75
N ILE A 5 15.01 17.47 -14.11
CA ILE A 5 15.03 16.41 -15.13
C ILE A 5 14.39 15.13 -14.57
N LYS A 6 14.69 14.77 -13.32
CA LYS A 6 14.07 13.60 -12.66
C LYS A 6 12.55 13.74 -12.58
N ARG A 7 12.07 14.94 -12.26
CA ARG A 7 10.63 15.23 -12.19
C ARG A 7 9.97 15.11 -13.55
N ALA A 8 10.55 15.72 -14.58
CA ALA A 8 10.03 15.62 -15.95
C ALA A 8 9.94 14.17 -16.44
N ILE A 9 10.97 13.36 -16.18
CA ILE A 9 10.96 11.92 -16.52
C ILE A 9 9.86 11.18 -15.74
N GLY A 10 9.72 11.45 -14.44
CA GLY A 10 8.67 10.84 -13.61
C GLY A 10 7.27 11.18 -14.09
N GLU A 11 7.02 12.43 -14.46
CA GLU A 11 5.74 12.90 -15.03
C GLU A 11 5.45 12.18 -16.36
N THR A 12 6.43 12.12 -17.28
CA THR A 12 6.26 11.40 -18.55
C THR A 12 5.95 9.92 -18.36
N VAL A 13 6.65 9.22 -17.45
CA VAL A 13 6.33 7.81 -17.17
C VAL A 13 4.93 7.65 -16.59
N GLN A 14 4.50 8.57 -15.73
CA GLN A 14 3.15 8.56 -15.19
C GLN A 14 2.10 8.79 -16.29
N ASP A 15 2.34 9.70 -17.23
CA ASP A 15 1.47 9.94 -18.39
C ASP A 15 1.37 8.72 -19.29
N MET A 16 2.49 8.04 -19.54
CA MET A 16 2.52 6.78 -20.30
C MET A 16 1.69 5.69 -19.62
N LEU A 17 1.83 5.52 -18.30
CA LEU A 17 1.05 4.54 -17.52
C LEU A 17 -0.45 4.84 -17.48
N ASN A 18 -0.82 6.11 -17.59
CA ASN A 18 -2.22 6.56 -17.62
C ASN A 18 -2.81 6.62 -19.04
N SER A 19 -2.00 6.33 -20.06
CA SER A 19 -2.44 6.34 -21.47
C SER A 19 -3.13 5.02 -21.84
N GLU A 20 -3.84 5.01 -22.98
CA GLU A 20 -4.46 3.78 -23.51
C GLU A 20 -3.44 2.83 -24.17
N PHE A 21 -2.16 3.21 -24.26
CA PHE A 21 -1.12 2.39 -24.87
C PHE A 21 -0.65 1.28 -23.91
N GLU A 22 -0.41 0.08 -24.44
CA GLU A 22 0.27 -0.96 -23.68
C GLU A 22 1.70 -0.51 -23.36
N THR A 23 1.97 -0.34 -22.06
CA THR A 23 3.29 0.04 -21.56
C THR A 23 3.80 -1.03 -20.60
N SER A 24 5.08 -1.39 -20.74
CA SER A 24 5.76 -2.29 -19.83
C SER A 24 7.17 -1.78 -19.57
N PHE A 25 7.66 -2.00 -18.34
CA PHE A 25 8.99 -1.58 -17.93
C PHE A 25 9.67 -2.73 -17.18
N THR A 26 10.88 -3.05 -17.60
CA THR A 26 11.79 -3.91 -16.85
C THR A 26 12.43 -3.12 -15.71
N LYS A 27 12.93 -3.83 -14.70
CA LYS A 27 13.70 -3.20 -13.60
C LYS A 27 14.86 -2.35 -14.13
N LYS A 28 15.58 -2.86 -15.15
CA LYS A 28 16.73 -2.17 -15.74
C LYS A 28 16.32 -0.84 -16.40
N GLU A 29 15.18 -0.81 -17.07
CA GLU A 29 14.65 0.43 -17.67
C GLU A 29 14.26 1.44 -16.61
N LEU A 30 13.60 1.01 -15.53
CA LEU A 30 13.28 1.90 -14.40
C LEU A 30 14.54 2.49 -13.77
N ASP A 31 15.57 1.66 -13.55
CA ASP A 31 16.86 2.10 -12.98
C ASP A 31 17.56 3.13 -13.90
N LEU A 32 17.52 2.94 -15.23
CA LEU A 32 18.06 3.89 -16.21
C LEU A 32 17.33 5.23 -16.22
N LEU A 33 16.01 5.21 -16.03
CA LEU A 33 15.17 6.40 -15.91
C LEU A 33 15.30 7.08 -14.53
N GLY A 34 16.02 6.46 -13.60
CA GLY A 34 16.16 6.96 -12.23
C GLY A 34 14.87 6.85 -11.40
N ILE A 35 13.96 5.95 -11.80
CA ILE A 35 12.70 5.70 -11.12
C ILE A 35 12.92 4.63 -10.06
N THR A 36 12.61 4.97 -8.81
CA THR A 36 12.76 4.07 -7.67
C THR A 36 11.42 3.74 -7.05
N ILE A 37 11.13 2.45 -6.83
CA ILE A 37 9.96 2.01 -6.08
C ILE A 37 10.29 2.13 -4.58
N PRO A 38 9.59 2.98 -3.82
CA PRO A 38 9.92 3.20 -2.41
C PRO A 38 9.59 1.98 -1.55
N GLU A 39 10.42 1.73 -0.53
CA GLU A 39 10.12 0.70 0.47
C GLU A 39 8.98 1.15 1.40
N ILE A 40 8.00 0.28 1.61
CA ILE A 40 6.93 0.51 2.58
C ILE A 40 7.42 0.22 4.00
N LYS A 41 7.51 1.28 4.79
CA LYS A 41 7.84 1.24 6.21
C LYS A 41 6.56 1.42 7.04
N LEU A 42 6.17 0.35 7.73
CA LEU A 42 5.03 0.35 8.64
C LEU A 42 5.52 0.12 10.07
N THR A 43 5.18 1.05 10.94
CA THR A 43 5.35 0.93 12.39
C THR A 43 4.14 0.22 13.01
N THR A 44 4.33 -0.36 14.20
CA THR A 44 3.24 -0.97 14.98
C THR A 44 2.13 0.03 15.30
N TYR A 45 2.50 1.29 15.56
CA TYR A 45 1.56 2.39 15.78
C TYR A 45 0.71 2.67 14.53
N GLN A 46 1.33 2.77 13.35
CA GLN A 46 0.61 2.98 12.09
C GLN A 46 -0.39 1.86 11.81
N ILE A 47 0.03 0.59 11.97
CA ILE A 47 -0.84 -0.58 11.78
C ILE A 47 -2.11 -0.46 12.64
N LYS A 48 -1.94 -0.15 13.93
CA LYS A 48 -3.06 0.04 14.86
C LYS A 48 -3.91 1.27 14.53
N SER A 49 -3.27 2.35 14.10
CA SER A 49 -3.94 3.61 13.73
C SER A 49 -4.83 3.42 12.52
N ILE A 50 -4.36 2.75 11.46
CA ILE A 50 -5.12 2.48 10.24
C ILE A 50 -6.41 1.74 10.55
N ARG A 51 -6.34 0.64 11.32
CA ARG A 51 -7.54 -0.08 11.76
C ARG A 51 -8.50 0.83 12.54
N LYS A 52 -7.98 1.67 13.43
CA LYS A 52 -8.78 2.59 14.23
C LYS A 52 -9.44 3.68 13.38
N LYS A 53 -8.79 4.18 12.33
CA LYS A 53 -9.38 5.14 11.37
C LYS A 53 -10.62 4.56 10.68
N MET A 54 -10.65 3.25 10.48
CA MET A 54 -11.81 2.54 9.94
C MET A 54 -12.88 2.19 10.99
N ASN A 55 -12.67 2.54 12.27
CA ASN A 55 -13.56 2.23 13.39
C ASN A 55 -13.84 0.72 13.57
N LEU A 56 -12.89 -0.15 13.21
CA LEU A 56 -13.07 -1.60 13.29
C LEU A 56 -12.36 -2.22 14.50
N SER A 57 -12.98 -3.25 15.09
CA SER A 57 -12.31 -4.11 16.07
C SER A 57 -11.22 -4.95 15.41
N GLN A 58 -10.27 -5.49 16.18
CA GLN A 58 -9.23 -6.38 15.63
C GLN A 58 -9.82 -7.58 14.89
N MET A 59 -10.93 -8.13 15.40
CA MET A 59 -11.60 -9.29 14.82
C MET A 59 -12.29 -8.95 13.49
N VAL A 60 -13.01 -7.83 13.45
CA VAL A 60 -13.69 -7.37 12.22
C VAL A 60 -12.67 -7.00 11.16
N PHE A 61 -11.60 -6.29 11.55
CA PHE A 61 -10.52 -5.95 10.63
C PHE A 61 -9.79 -7.19 10.09
N ALA A 62 -9.55 -8.20 10.94
CA ALA A 62 -8.97 -9.47 10.49
C ALA A 62 -9.84 -10.15 9.43
N LYS A 63 -11.16 -10.19 9.63
CA LYS A 63 -12.13 -10.72 8.65
C LYS A 63 -12.13 -9.89 7.36
N LEU A 64 -12.08 -8.56 7.48
CA LEU A 64 -12.01 -7.63 6.35
C LEU A 64 -10.70 -7.75 5.55
N LEU A 65 -9.58 -8.14 6.16
CA LEU A 65 -8.33 -8.39 5.45
C LEU A 65 -8.13 -9.86 5.05
N ASN A 66 -9.08 -10.74 5.37
CA ASN A 66 -8.98 -12.19 5.18
C ASN A 66 -7.73 -12.80 5.85
N VAL A 67 -7.49 -12.45 7.11
CA VAL A 67 -6.37 -12.97 7.93
C VAL A 67 -6.87 -13.40 9.30
N SER A 68 -6.03 -14.13 10.04
CA SER A 68 -6.38 -14.51 11.41
C SER A 68 -6.38 -13.29 12.36
N PRO A 69 -7.26 -13.24 13.37
CA PRO A 69 -7.17 -12.22 14.43
C PRO A 69 -5.83 -12.24 15.17
N SER A 70 -5.18 -13.41 15.24
CA SER A 70 -3.84 -13.56 15.80
C SER A 70 -2.80 -12.79 15.00
N SER A 71 -2.91 -12.77 13.66
CA SER A 71 -2.01 -11.99 12.78
C SER A 71 -2.11 -10.49 13.08
N ILE A 72 -3.33 -9.94 13.13
CA ILE A 72 -3.55 -8.52 13.48
C ILE A 72 -2.95 -8.20 14.85
N ARG A 73 -3.21 -9.04 15.85
CA ARG A 73 -2.67 -8.86 17.21
C ARG A 73 -1.14 -8.86 17.22
N GLN A 74 -0.50 -9.83 16.57
CA GLN A 74 0.96 -9.93 16.51
C GLN A 74 1.58 -8.74 15.76
N TRP A 75 0.93 -8.24 14.72
CA TRP A 75 1.38 -7.05 13.97
C TRP A 75 1.26 -5.77 14.80
N GLU A 76 0.11 -5.54 15.45
CA GLU A 76 -0.09 -4.36 16.31
C GLU A 76 0.81 -4.37 17.55
N GLN A 77 1.19 -5.55 18.05
CA GLN A 77 2.12 -5.72 19.17
C GLN A 77 3.60 -5.69 18.73
N GLY A 78 3.89 -5.70 17.43
CA GLY A 78 5.27 -5.75 16.92
C GLY A 78 5.97 -7.09 17.06
N LYS A 79 5.27 -8.15 17.47
CA LYS A 79 5.81 -9.52 17.55
C LYS A 79 6.14 -10.08 16.17
N ARG A 80 5.37 -9.68 15.16
CA ARG A 80 5.62 -9.97 13.74
C ARG A 80 5.33 -8.71 12.93
N LYS A 81 5.83 -8.66 11.70
CA LYS A 81 5.52 -7.58 10.76
C LYS A 81 4.66 -8.14 9.61
N PRO A 82 3.73 -7.34 9.03
CA PRO A 82 3.10 -7.68 7.78
C PRO A 82 4.16 -7.79 6.67
N THR A 83 3.97 -8.73 5.74
CA THR A 83 4.91 -9.03 4.66
C THR A 83 4.24 -8.89 3.29
N GLY A 84 5.08 -8.67 2.27
CA GLY A 84 4.66 -8.66 0.87
C GLY A 84 3.48 -7.71 0.60
N PRO A 85 2.44 -8.16 -0.14
CA PRO A 85 1.29 -7.34 -0.51
C PRO A 85 0.53 -6.75 0.68
N THR A 86 0.62 -7.36 1.86
CA THR A 86 -0.05 -6.85 3.06
C THR A 86 0.46 -5.44 3.39
N LYS A 87 1.75 -5.15 3.20
CA LYS A 87 2.29 -3.80 3.45
C LYS A 87 1.65 -2.76 2.52
N ILE A 88 1.52 -3.09 1.24
CA ILE A 88 0.85 -2.26 0.23
C ILE A 88 -0.60 -2.02 0.65
N LEU A 89 -1.31 -3.07 1.08
CA LEU A 89 -2.69 -2.93 1.53
C LEU A 89 -2.85 -1.98 2.72
N TYR A 90 -1.94 -2.02 3.69
CA TYR A 90 -1.95 -1.05 4.80
C TYR A 90 -1.67 0.37 4.33
N GLU A 91 -0.73 0.56 3.39
CA GLU A 91 -0.48 1.89 2.81
C GLU A 91 -1.72 2.43 2.08
N LEU A 92 -2.38 1.59 1.29
CA LEU A 92 -3.60 1.93 0.57
C LEU A 92 -4.73 2.28 1.54
N LEU A 93 -4.91 1.51 2.62
CA LEU A 93 -5.92 1.79 3.65
C LEU A 93 -5.61 3.03 4.49
N ASP A 94 -4.33 3.40 4.64
CA ASP A 94 -3.96 4.66 5.29
C ASP A 94 -4.34 5.87 4.43
N LYS A 95 -4.17 5.74 3.10
CA LYS A 95 -4.55 6.75 2.10
C LYS A 95 -6.06 6.79 1.84
N SER A 96 -6.74 5.65 1.91
CA SER A 96 -8.15 5.49 1.56
C SER A 96 -8.81 4.48 2.51
N PRO A 97 -9.25 4.90 3.72
CA PRO A 97 -9.81 4.01 4.72
C PRO A 97 -11.07 3.26 4.27
N ASN A 98 -11.81 3.82 3.31
CA ASN A 98 -13.05 3.26 2.75
C ASN A 98 -12.82 2.32 1.55
N LEU A 99 -11.57 2.03 1.18
CA LEU A 99 -11.23 1.24 -0.02
C LEU A 99 -11.90 -0.15 -0.03
N LEU A 100 -12.16 -0.72 1.14
CA LEU A 100 -12.74 -2.06 1.30
C LEU A 100 -14.22 -2.05 1.68
N ASP A 101 -14.90 -0.90 1.64
CA ASP A 101 -16.31 -0.79 2.04
C ASP A 101 -17.23 -1.67 1.18
N HIS A 102 -16.86 -1.91 -0.09
CA HIS A 102 -17.56 -2.86 -0.98
C HIS A 102 -17.63 -4.30 -0.43
N ARG A 103 -16.77 -4.66 0.54
CA ARG A 103 -16.81 -5.97 1.22
C ARG A 103 -17.76 -6.00 2.42
N LEU A 104 -18.31 -4.86 2.82
CA LEU A 104 -19.26 -4.72 3.92
C LEU A 104 -20.69 -4.68 3.35
N SER A 105 -21.17 -5.82 2.85
CA SER A 105 -22.55 -5.96 2.37
C SER A 105 -23.51 -6.31 3.50
N VAL A 106 -24.72 -5.73 3.47
CA VAL A 106 -25.85 -6.21 4.29
C VAL A 106 -26.39 -7.48 3.66
N THR A 107 -26.50 -8.55 4.45
CA THR A 107 -27.14 -9.81 4.03
C THR A 107 -28.64 -9.73 4.17
#